data_AF-A0A368C8E4-F1
#
_entry.id   AF-A0A368C8E4-F1
#
_cell.length_a   1.000
_cell.length_b   1.000
_cell.length_c   1.000
_cell.angle_alpha   90.00
_cell.angle_beta   90.00
_cell.angle_gamma   90.00
#
_symmetry.space_group_name_H-M   'P 1'
#
loop_
_entity.id
_entity.type
_entity.pdbx_description
1 polymer ?
#
loop_
_entity_poly.entity_id
_entity_poly.type
_entity_poly.pdbx_seq_one_letter_code
_entity_poly.pdbx_strand_id
1 'polypeptide(L)'
;MSSQQALIKLADQCVLCGICIPTCPTYQQQRSEAESPRGRISLVKALAEGKLPADPVLQQHLASCSGCLTCQQVCPAKVQYQKILLGGKQLLSSNITD
;
A
#
# COMPACT_ATOMS: atom_id res chain seq x y z
N MET A 1 17.57 12.36 -2.81
CA MET A 1 16.63 11.27 -3.17
C MET A 1 15.24 11.88 -3.24
N SER A 2 14.47 11.66 -4.31
CA SER A 2 13.07 12.13 -4.37
C SER A 2 12.21 11.38 -3.34
N SER A 3 11.10 11.99 -2.92
CA SER A 3 10.12 11.37 -2.02
C SER A 3 9.60 10.03 -2.58
N GLN A 4 9.39 9.95 -3.90
CA GLN A 4 9.01 8.73 -4.61
C GLN A 4 10.04 7.61 -4.48
N GLN A 5 11.34 7.91 -4.67
CA GLN A 5 12.40 6.89 -4.56
C GLN A 5 12.46 6.28 -3.15
N ALA A 6 12.24 7.09 -2.11
CA ALA A 6 12.17 6.60 -0.74
C ALA A 6 10.97 5.67 -0.52
N LEU A 7 9.81 6.00 -1.12
CA LEU A 7 8.60 5.18 -1.06
C LEU A 7 8.77 3.84 -1.78
N ILE A 8 9.39 3.82 -2.96
CA ILE A 8 9.72 2.59 -3.71
C ILE A 8 10.60 1.68 -2.85
N LYS A 9 11.67 2.24 -2.25
CA LYS A 9 12.58 1.46 -1.38
C LYS A 9 11.87 0.85 -0.15
N LEU A 10 10.88 1.55 0.41
CA LEU A 10 10.06 0.99 1.49
C LEU A 10 9.19 -0.16 0.97
N ALA A 11 8.55 0.01 -0.19
CA ALA A 11 7.70 -1.02 -0.80
C ALA A 11 8.50 -2.27 -1.21
N ASP A 12 9.75 -2.11 -1.65
CA ASP A 12 10.66 -3.21 -2.02
C ASP A 12 11.01 -4.17 -0.88
N GLN A 13 10.74 -3.79 0.38
CA GLN A 13 10.87 -4.71 1.52
C GLN A 13 9.86 -5.87 1.44
N CYS A 14 8.76 -5.71 0.71
CA CYS A 14 7.75 -6.74 0.55
C CYS A 14 8.20 -7.79 -0.46
N VAL A 15 8.43 -9.02 0.02
CA VAL A 15 8.79 -10.18 -0.81
C VAL A 15 7.58 -10.96 -1.36
N LEU A 16 6.39 -10.36 -1.33
CA LEU A 16 5.14 -10.92 -1.85
C LEU A 16 4.66 -12.26 -1.23
N CYS A 17 5.17 -12.67 -0.06
CA CYS A 17 4.87 -13.96 0.58
C CYS A 17 3.39 -14.19 0.98
N GLY A 18 2.59 -13.13 1.15
CA GLY A 18 1.16 -13.23 1.43
C GLY A 18 0.75 -13.51 2.89
N ILE A 19 1.69 -13.61 3.83
CA ILE A 19 1.39 -13.87 5.27
C ILE A 19 0.42 -12.82 5.87
N CYS A 20 0.48 -11.59 5.39
CA CYS A 20 -0.35 -10.48 5.87
C CYS A 20 -1.82 -10.53 5.39
N ILE A 21 -2.14 -11.36 4.41
CA ILE A 21 -3.46 -11.44 3.77
C ILE A 21 -4.53 -11.99 4.71
N PRO A 22 -4.38 -13.19 5.31
CA PRO A 22 -5.41 -13.76 6.16
C PRO A 22 -5.67 -12.94 7.42
N THR A 23 -4.72 -12.09 7.85
CA THR A 23 -4.85 -11.25 9.05
C THR A 23 -5.49 -9.88 8.77
N CYS A 24 -5.74 -9.54 7.50
CA CYS A 24 -6.24 -8.22 7.14
C CYS A 24 -7.79 -8.19 7.16
N PRO A 25 -8.43 -7.34 7.98
CA PRO A 25 -9.88 -7.34 8.10
C PRO A 25 -10.58 -6.91 6.81
N THR A 26 -10.02 -5.94 6.08
CA THR A 26 -10.62 -5.45 4.82
C THR A 26 -10.55 -6.49 3.71
N TYR A 27 -9.46 -7.25 3.63
CA TYR A 27 -9.37 -8.42 2.75
C TYR A 27 -10.38 -9.50 3.13
N GLN A 28 -10.54 -9.82 4.41
CA GLN A 28 -11.50 -10.85 4.85
C GLN A 28 -12.94 -10.54 4.42
N GLN A 29 -13.32 -9.26 4.40
CA GLN A 29 -14.63 -8.81 3.95
C GLN A 29 -14.75 -8.80 2.42
N GLN A 30 -13.78 -8.20 1.73
CA GLN A 30 -13.91 -7.90 0.29
C GLN A 30 -13.34 -8.99 -0.62
N ARG A 31 -12.43 -9.83 -0.11
CA ARG A 31 -11.73 -10.91 -0.83
C ARG A 31 -10.99 -10.47 -2.11
N SER A 32 -10.77 -9.16 -2.27
CA SER A 32 -9.98 -8.58 -3.34
C SER A 32 -8.53 -8.42 -2.91
N GLU A 33 -7.58 -8.86 -3.75
CA GLU A 33 -6.14 -8.71 -3.48
C GLU A 33 -5.75 -7.24 -3.30
N ALA A 34 -6.39 -6.31 -4.03
CA ALA A 34 -6.19 -4.86 -3.90
C ALA A 34 -6.48 -4.33 -2.48
N GLU A 35 -7.28 -5.07 -1.72
CA GLU A 35 -7.68 -4.77 -0.34
C GLU A 35 -6.79 -5.45 0.70
N SER A 36 -5.86 -6.29 0.27
CA SER A 36 -4.87 -6.88 1.14
C SER A 36 -3.72 -5.89 1.43
N PRO A 37 -2.95 -6.10 2.51
CA PRO A 37 -1.78 -5.28 2.77
C PRO A 37 -0.71 -5.43 1.67
N ARG A 38 -0.51 -6.65 1.17
CA ARG A 38 0.42 -6.92 0.06
C ARG A 38 0.00 -6.23 -1.23
N GLY A 39 -1.29 -6.31 -1.58
CA GLY A 39 -1.85 -5.64 -2.74
C GLY A 39 -1.68 -4.14 -2.65
N ARG A 40 -2.04 -3.51 -1.51
CA ARG A 40 -1.84 -2.07 -1.31
C ARG A 40 -0.37 -1.64 -1.41
N ILE A 41 0.58 -2.43 -0.88
CA ILE A 41 2.01 -2.14 -1.08
C ILE A 41 2.36 -2.15 -2.57
N SER A 42 1.86 -3.14 -3.32
CA SER A 42 2.11 -3.27 -4.76
C SER A 42 1.51 -2.11 -5.56
N LEU A 43 0.29 -1.69 -5.21
CA LEU A 43 -0.38 -0.53 -5.80
C LEU A 43 0.38 0.78 -5.53
N VAL A 44 0.81 1.00 -4.27
CA VAL A 44 1.60 2.18 -3.90
C VAL A 44 2.94 2.20 -4.64
N LYS A 45 3.60 1.04 -4.79
CA LYS A 45 4.83 0.92 -5.57
C LYS A 45 4.59 1.29 -7.03
N ALA A 46 3.58 0.72 -7.66
CA ALA A 46 3.27 1.00 -9.06
C ALA A 46 2.94 2.48 -9.29
N LEU A 47 2.22 3.11 -8.37
CA LEU A 47 1.96 4.56 -8.38
C LEU A 47 3.29 5.35 -8.29
N ALA A 48 4.16 5.01 -7.35
CA ALA A 48 5.43 5.69 -7.16
C ALA A 48 6.42 5.49 -8.33
N GLU A 49 6.32 4.37 -9.04
CA GLU A 49 7.07 4.08 -10.27
C GLU A 49 6.46 4.73 -11.53
N GLY A 50 5.32 5.41 -11.41
CA GLY A 50 4.60 5.98 -12.57
C GLY A 50 3.97 4.94 -13.48
N LYS A 51 3.81 3.69 -13.02
CA LYS A 51 3.19 2.58 -13.78
C LYS A 51 1.68 2.46 -13.57
N LEU A 52 1.15 3.17 -12.59
CA LEU A 52 -0.27 3.22 -12.26
C LEU A 52 -0.69 4.70 -12.12
N PRO A 53 -1.75 5.15 -12.79
CA PRO A 53 -2.22 6.52 -12.66
C PRO A 53 -2.77 6.79 -11.25
N ALA A 54 -2.70 8.04 -10.82
CA ALA A 54 -3.40 8.52 -9.64
C ALA A 54 -4.89 8.70 -9.99
N ASP A 55 -5.70 7.67 -9.76
CA ASP A 55 -7.14 7.71 -10.05
C ASP A 55 -8.01 7.48 -8.80
N PRO A 56 -9.34 7.76 -8.87
CA PRO A 56 -10.25 7.56 -7.74
C PRO A 56 -10.35 6.11 -7.25
N VAL A 57 -10.13 5.13 -8.14
CA VAL A 57 -10.22 3.70 -7.78
C VAL A 57 -9.04 3.32 -6.88
N LEU A 58 -7.84 3.74 -7.24
CA LEU A 58 -6.64 3.58 -6.41
C LEU A 58 -6.81 4.30 -5.06
N GLN A 59 -7.36 5.52 -5.06
CA GLN A 59 -7.66 6.23 -3.83
C GLN A 59 -8.60 5.44 -2.91
N GLN A 60 -9.64 4.81 -3.46
CA GLN A 60 -10.56 3.97 -2.70
C GLN A 60 -9.85 2.76 -2.08
N HIS A 61 -9.00 2.06 -2.84
CA HIS A 61 -8.22 0.93 -2.33
C HIS A 61 -7.30 1.32 -1.16
N LEU A 62 -6.70 2.51 -1.19
CA LEU A 62 -5.86 2.98 -0.07
C LEU A 62 -6.71 3.50 1.10
N ALA A 63 -7.84 4.14 0.81
CA ALA A 63 -8.75 4.71 1.81
C ALA A 63 -9.46 3.63 2.64
N SER A 64 -9.78 2.48 2.04
CA SER A 64 -10.47 1.37 2.70
C SER A 64 -9.66 0.74 3.84
N CYS A 65 -8.35 0.95 3.91
CA CYS A 65 -7.51 0.40 4.97
C CYS A 65 -7.88 0.97 6.34
N SER A 66 -8.28 0.10 7.27
CA SER A 66 -8.66 0.48 8.65
C SER A 66 -7.49 0.94 9.53
N GLY A 67 -6.24 0.81 9.07
CA GLY A 67 -5.07 1.24 9.84
C GLY A 67 -4.75 0.37 11.08
N CYS A 68 -5.27 -0.85 11.19
CA CYS A 68 -5.03 -1.73 12.35
C CYS A 68 -3.59 -2.23 12.52
N LEU A 69 -2.77 -2.18 11.47
CA LEU A 69 -1.34 -2.58 11.44
C LEU A 69 -1.02 -4.02 11.85
N THR A 70 -1.99 -4.91 12.00
CA THR A 70 -1.74 -6.36 12.24
C THR A 70 -0.82 -6.95 11.17
N CYS A 71 -0.97 -6.50 9.91
CA CYS A 71 -0.12 -6.90 8.79
C CYS A 71 1.37 -6.60 9.00
N GLN A 72 1.70 -5.50 9.68
CA GLN A 72 3.07 -5.10 9.99
C GLN A 72 3.64 -5.95 11.12
N GLN A 73 2.83 -6.28 12.12
CA GLN A 73 3.24 -7.14 13.24
C GLN A 73 3.59 -8.56 12.78
N VAL A 74 2.82 -9.13 11.84
CA VAL A 74 3.03 -10.51 11.36
C VAL A 74 4.04 -10.62 10.21
N CYS A 75 4.54 -9.49 9.68
CA CYS A 75 5.41 -9.52 8.50
C CYS A 75 6.85 -9.96 8.88
N PRO A 76 7.36 -11.10 8.36
CA PRO A 76 8.72 -11.54 8.67
C PRO A 76 9.79 -10.61 8.07
N ALA A 77 9.47 -9.95 6.96
CA ALA A 77 10.35 -8.96 6.32
C ALA A 77 10.33 -7.59 7.01
N LYS A 78 9.56 -7.43 8.10
CA LYS A 78 9.45 -6.18 8.88
C LYS A 78 9.10 -4.95 8.04
N VAL A 79 8.23 -5.15 7.03
CA VAL A 79 7.78 -4.07 6.14
C VAL A 79 7.15 -2.95 6.96
N GLN A 80 7.59 -1.71 6.70
CA GLN A 80 7.04 -0.51 7.35
C GLN A 80 5.72 -0.07 6.68
N TYR A 81 4.69 -0.92 6.78
CA TYR A 81 3.41 -0.77 6.09
C TYR A 81 2.75 0.59 6.32
N GLN A 82 2.75 1.10 7.57
CA GLN A 82 2.16 2.41 7.85
C GLN A 82 2.79 3.53 7.02
N LYS A 83 4.12 3.53 6.88
CA LYS A 83 4.84 4.54 6.10
C LYS A 83 4.50 4.44 4.62
N ILE A 84 4.38 3.23 4.09
CA ILE A 84 4.01 2.98 2.69
C ILE A 84 2.59 3.49 2.44
N LEU A 85 1.62 3.12 3.28
CA LEU A 85 0.23 3.53 3.12
C LEU A 85 0.07 5.06 3.17
N LEU A 86 0.69 5.72 4.14
CA LEU A 86 0.64 7.18 4.27
C LEU A 86 1.35 7.88 3.10
N GLY A 87 2.52 7.37 2.69
CA GLY A 87 3.24 7.90 1.53
C GLY A 87 2.44 7.76 0.24
N GLY A 88 1.76 6.63 0.03
CA GLY A 88 0.85 6.44 -1.10
C GLY A 88 -0.33 7.40 -1.08
N LYS A 89 -0.98 7.58 0.07
CA LYS A 89 -2.08 8.55 0.23
C LYS A 89 -1.61 9.99 -0.07
N GLN A 90 -0.44 10.38 0.44
CA GLN A 90 0.14 11.70 0.17
C GLN A 90 0.45 11.88 -1.32
N LEU A 91 1.01 10.86 -1.97
CA LEU A 91 1.33 10.91 -3.40
C LEU A 91 0.08 11.06 -4.27
N LEU A 92 -1.05 10.47 -3.88
CA LEU A 92 -2.34 10.73 -4.54
C LEU A 92 -2.80 12.19 -4.36
N SER A 93 -2.71 12.73 -3.13
CA SER A 93 -3.15 14.10 -2.85
C SER A 93 -2.36 15.16 -3.61
N SER A 94 -1.07 14.92 -3.90
CA SER A 94 -0.22 15.85 -4.66
C SER A 94 -0.49 15.85 -6.17
N ASN A 95 -1.25 14.89 -6.69
CA ASN A 95 -1.53 14.73 -8.12
C ASN A 95 -2.99 15.02 -8.50
N ILE A 96 -3.85 15.44 -7.54
CA ILE A 96 -5.29 15.71 -7.76
C ILE A 96 -5.59 17.22 -7.84
N THR A 97 -4.61 18.08 -7.60
CA THR A 97 -4.70 19.52 -7.94
C THR A 97 -4.19 19.73 -9.36
N ASP A 98 -5.03 19.47 -10.34
CA ASP A 98 -5.03 20.09 -11.68
C ASP A 98 -6.43 19.97 -12.30
#